data_AF-A0AAI9Y9G8-F1
#
_entry.id   AF-A0AAI9Y9G8-F1
#
_cell.length_a   1.000
_cell.length_b   1.000
_cell.length_c   1.000
_cell.angle_alpha   90.00
_cell.angle_beta   90.00
_cell.angle_gamma   90.00
#
_symmetry.space_group_name_H-M   'P 1'
#
loop_
_entity.id
_entity.type
_entity.pdbx_description
1 polymer ?
#
loop_
_entity_poly.entity_id
_entity_poly.type
_entity_poly.pdbx_seq_one_letter_code
_entity_poly.pdbx_strand_id
1 'polypeptide(L)'
;MLTLPTEGYYPGDHPTEWTDLTPLSLTYTYQNHIQQSPSSPYAVLEYQGGAPDPWGGVGLDKCAAKINQHFTRVFVKELVSRSIKILNLYMACFPPSLSCISVSLTRRIDVWRDKLGQHGSLRGLYVLRSRRFYQGEPRDRSGEVVTSYGTQQWAYGVCEAKIEAPFLRASGAYLTAIPQNATSTEFVSTPDLRVVPIVGDKTRFYVVRHTDYTSLNRTSYKLNVPTSAGNISIPLLGGELSLHGRDSKIHVTDHEIGRTKLIYSSAEIFTWKTYGSKTLLILYGGDGEEHEFAVPSSLGKPHFEGSNATTRTYGSFRAIHWLVQERRQVVHFENVEIHLLWRNDAYRHWVLDLPDANDGLIKPTLGKSSIIAKGPYLLRNATYADNVLHLTGDFNATTTLEILGGIPSNSSLSFNGRPLSNAQWKNGRLQAELVFESPALNLPVFSELQWRSIDSLPEVSNNYDDSAWIEAAI
;
A
#
# COMPACT_ATOMS: atom_id res chain seq x y z
N MET A 1 -3.90 22.65 -12.80
CA MET A 1 -4.70 21.41 -12.82
C MET A 1 -4.32 20.70 -14.11
N LEU A 2 -3.42 19.71 -14.04
CA LEU A 2 -2.99 18.95 -15.21
C LEU A 2 -3.74 17.62 -15.17
N THR A 3 -4.81 17.56 -15.96
CA THR A 3 -5.29 16.31 -16.54
C THR A 3 -4.55 16.11 -17.87
N LEU A 4 -4.24 14.84 -18.19
CA LEU A 4 -3.74 14.30 -19.48
C LEU A 4 -2.21 14.08 -19.61
N PRO A 5 -1.77 13.03 -20.35
CA PRO A 5 -2.53 11.97 -21.02
C PRO A 5 -2.44 10.64 -20.25
N THR A 6 -3.58 10.03 -19.96
CA THR A 6 -3.74 8.61 -19.65
C THR A 6 -3.55 7.73 -20.89
N GLU A 7 -3.10 8.28 -22.01
CA GLU A 7 -2.89 7.58 -23.28
C GLU A 7 -1.49 6.96 -23.38
N GLY A 8 -1.00 6.39 -22.28
CA GLY A 8 -0.02 5.32 -22.39
C GLY A 8 -0.75 4.07 -22.83
N TYR A 9 -1.17 4.01 -24.12
CA TYR A 9 -1.59 2.75 -24.72
C TYR A 9 -0.46 1.75 -24.50
N TYR A 10 -0.72 0.69 -23.75
CA TYR A 10 0.26 -0.36 -23.55
C TYR A 10 0.31 -1.18 -24.86
N PRO A 11 1.34 -1.02 -25.70
CA PRO A 11 1.33 -1.58 -27.04
C PRO A 11 1.84 -3.02 -27.09
N GLY A 12 2.30 -3.56 -25.96
CA GLY A 12 3.17 -4.73 -25.95
C GLY A 12 2.63 -5.89 -25.15
N ASP A 13 3.18 -7.06 -25.41
CA ASP A 13 3.01 -8.30 -24.69
C ASP A 13 4.11 -8.54 -23.63
N HIS A 14 4.91 -7.51 -23.31
CA HIS A 14 6.10 -7.57 -22.46
C HIS A 14 5.94 -6.79 -21.13
N PRO A 15 5.22 -7.31 -20.11
CA PRO A 15 4.89 -6.55 -18.90
C PRO A 15 6.10 -6.25 -18.01
N THR A 16 7.24 -6.88 -18.30
CA THR A 16 8.51 -6.69 -17.58
C THR A 16 9.38 -5.59 -18.18
N GLU A 17 9.15 -5.15 -19.41
CA GLU A 17 9.92 -4.08 -20.04
C GLU A 17 9.50 -2.73 -19.44
N TRP A 18 10.43 -1.89 -18.98
CA TRP A 18 10.13 -0.57 -18.36
C TRP A 18 10.75 0.60 -19.13
N THR A 19 11.38 0.34 -20.27
CA THR A 19 12.04 1.33 -21.15
C THR A 19 11.05 2.29 -21.82
N ASP A 20 9.81 1.83 -22.02
CA ASP A 20 8.68 2.55 -22.60
C ASP A 20 7.88 3.35 -21.56
N LEU A 21 8.18 3.20 -20.27
CA LEU A 21 7.48 3.93 -19.22
C LEU A 21 7.89 5.41 -19.26
N THR A 22 6.90 6.29 -19.42
CA THR A 22 7.04 7.75 -19.26
C THR A 22 6.25 8.24 -18.05
N PRO A 23 6.53 7.72 -16.84
CA PRO A 23 5.69 7.99 -15.69
C PRO A 23 5.73 9.48 -15.34
N LEU A 24 4.57 10.05 -15.01
CA LEU A 24 4.43 11.44 -14.57
C LEU A 24 5.35 11.76 -13.39
N SER A 25 5.64 10.73 -12.57
CA SER A 25 6.60 10.82 -11.49
C SER A 25 8.04 11.00 -11.96
N LEU A 26 8.34 11.06 -13.26
CA LEU A 26 9.65 11.44 -13.78
C LEU A 26 9.61 12.83 -14.43
N THR A 27 8.49 13.20 -15.06
CA THR A 27 8.35 14.44 -15.84
C THR A 27 7.80 15.64 -15.04
N TYR A 28 6.87 15.44 -14.12
CA TYR A 28 6.29 16.51 -13.30
C TYR A 28 6.99 16.60 -11.94
N THR A 29 7.94 17.52 -11.79
CA THR A 29 8.77 17.66 -10.59
C THR A 29 8.19 18.67 -9.59
N TYR A 30 8.74 18.71 -8.37
CA TYR A 30 8.43 19.75 -7.39
C TYR A 30 8.71 21.17 -7.93
N GLN A 31 9.73 21.34 -8.77
CA GLN A 31 10.04 22.64 -9.38
C GLN A 31 8.93 23.08 -10.35
N ASN A 32 8.37 22.15 -11.14
CA ASN A 32 7.22 22.45 -11.99
C ASN A 32 6.02 22.92 -11.14
N HIS A 33 5.79 22.30 -9.98
CA HIS A 33 4.74 22.71 -9.05
C HIS A 33 4.96 24.12 -8.49
N ILE A 34 6.18 24.43 -8.01
CA ILE A 34 6.51 25.77 -7.50
C ILE A 34 6.37 26.85 -8.57
N GLN A 35 6.65 26.55 -9.84
CA GLN A 35 6.45 27.48 -10.94
C GLN A 35 4.96 27.70 -11.28
N GLN A 36 4.14 26.64 -11.21
CA GLN A 36 2.75 26.69 -11.69
C GLN A 36 1.74 27.04 -10.61
N SER A 37 1.92 26.57 -9.38
CA SER A 37 0.95 26.76 -8.28
C SER A 37 1.59 26.67 -6.89
N PRO A 38 2.51 27.59 -6.54
CA PRO A 38 3.27 27.53 -5.29
C PRO A 38 2.44 27.71 -4.01
N SER A 39 1.23 28.26 -4.13
CA SER A 39 0.32 28.50 -3.00
C SER A 39 -0.64 27.34 -2.72
N SER A 40 -0.60 26.27 -3.52
CA SER A 40 -1.43 25.07 -3.33
C SER A 40 -0.54 23.87 -2.94
N PRO A 41 -1.08 22.80 -2.35
CA PRO A 41 -0.32 21.58 -2.14
C PRO A 41 0.04 20.91 -3.48
N TYR A 42 1.24 20.33 -3.57
CA TYR A 42 1.61 19.50 -4.72
C TYR A 42 0.63 18.31 -4.83
N ALA A 43 -0.04 18.22 -5.97
CA ALA A 43 -1.18 17.34 -6.19
C ALA A 43 -1.12 16.65 -7.56
N VAL A 44 -1.39 15.35 -7.57
CA VAL A 44 -1.56 14.52 -8.75
C VAL A 44 -2.91 13.83 -8.59
N LEU A 45 -3.89 14.31 -9.37
CA LEU A 45 -5.29 13.88 -9.25
C LEU A 45 -5.59 12.60 -10.03
N GLU A 46 -4.72 12.23 -10.96
CA GLU A 46 -4.79 10.98 -11.71
C GLU A 46 -3.36 10.48 -11.90
N TYR A 47 -2.95 9.52 -11.07
CA TYR A 47 -1.68 8.83 -11.22
C TYR A 47 -1.91 7.39 -11.64
N GLN A 48 -1.03 6.84 -12.48
CA GLN A 48 -1.22 5.51 -13.04
C GLN A 48 -1.35 4.43 -11.96
N GLY A 49 -2.55 3.82 -11.89
CA GLY A 49 -2.87 2.64 -11.07
C GLY A 49 -3.26 1.42 -11.92
N GLY A 50 -3.30 1.56 -13.24
CA GLY A 50 -3.57 0.51 -14.21
C GLY A 50 -3.36 1.02 -15.65
N ALA A 51 -3.80 0.24 -16.63
CA ALA A 51 -3.84 0.65 -18.03
C ALA A 51 -5.12 0.10 -18.69
N PRO A 52 -5.76 0.86 -19.59
CA PRO A 52 -6.87 0.34 -20.40
C PRO A 52 -6.37 -0.71 -21.41
N ASP A 53 -7.26 -1.60 -21.85
CA ASP A 53 -6.97 -2.61 -22.88
C ASP A 53 -8.01 -2.50 -24.03
N PRO A 54 -7.58 -2.22 -25.27
CA PRO A 54 -8.49 -2.03 -26.42
C PRO A 54 -9.13 -3.35 -26.90
N TRP A 55 -10.07 -3.25 -27.83
CA TRP A 55 -10.47 -4.43 -28.62
C TRP A 55 -9.28 -5.06 -29.34
N GLY A 56 -9.12 -6.38 -29.22
CA GLY A 56 -7.97 -7.10 -29.78
C GLY A 56 -6.66 -6.86 -29.03
N GLY A 57 -6.72 -6.24 -27.85
CA GLY A 57 -5.58 -5.98 -26.97
C GLY A 57 -5.01 -7.22 -26.30
N VAL A 58 -4.13 -6.99 -25.32
CA VAL A 58 -3.26 -8.02 -24.73
C VAL A 58 -3.86 -8.66 -23.48
N GLY A 59 -4.95 -8.12 -22.95
CA GLY A 59 -5.62 -8.57 -21.74
C GLY A 59 -5.18 -7.80 -20.49
N LEU A 60 -6.13 -7.51 -19.60
CA LEU A 60 -5.91 -6.77 -18.35
C LEU A 60 -4.90 -7.42 -17.40
N ASP A 61 -4.68 -8.74 -17.50
CA ASP A 61 -3.70 -9.45 -16.66
C ASP A 61 -2.28 -8.98 -16.97
N LYS A 62 -1.98 -8.71 -18.25
CA LYS A 62 -0.70 -8.13 -18.65
C LYS A 62 -0.58 -6.67 -18.24
N CYS A 63 -1.67 -5.91 -18.28
CA CYS A 63 -1.72 -4.54 -17.75
C CYS A 63 -1.42 -4.52 -16.23
N ALA A 64 -2.02 -5.45 -15.47
CA ALA A 64 -1.77 -5.62 -14.04
C ALA A 64 -0.32 -6.10 -13.76
N ALA A 65 0.22 -6.97 -14.60
CA ALA A 65 1.61 -7.41 -14.49
C ALA A 65 2.62 -6.27 -14.75
N LYS A 66 2.29 -5.32 -15.63
CA LYS A 66 3.08 -4.10 -15.87
C LYS A 66 2.98 -3.13 -14.68
N ILE A 67 1.77 -2.83 -14.22
CA ILE A 67 1.47 -1.91 -13.12
C ILE A 67 1.32 -2.69 -11.81
N ASN A 68 2.40 -3.39 -11.43
CA ASN A 68 2.42 -4.30 -10.29
C ASN A 68 2.99 -3.64 -9.00
N GLN A 69 3.30 -4.44 -7.99
CA GLN A 69 3.93 -3.98 -6.75
C GLN A 69 5.29 -3.30 -6.94
N HIS A 70 6.07 -3.72 -7.93
CA HIS A 70 7.36 -3.10 -8.25
C HIS A 70 7.14 -1.70 -8.81
N PHE A 71 6.17 -1.53 -9.70
CA PHE A 71 5.79 -0.22 -10.23
C PHE A 71 5.36 0.70 -9.08
N THR A 72 4.48 0.21 -8.21
CA THR A 72 3.95 0.95 -7.08
C THR A 72 5.09 1.48 -6.20
N ARG A 73 5.96 0.61 -5.69
CA ARG A 73 7.02 1.03 -4.79
C ARG A 73 8.08 1.91 -5.42
N VAL A 74 8.39 1.77 -6.71
CA VAL A 74 9.36 2.66 -7.36
C VAL A 74 8.75 4.02 -7.62
N PHE A 75 7.58 4.06 -8.27
CA PHE A 75 7.07 5.31 -8.82
C PHE A 75 6.15 6.09 -7.87
N VAL A 76 5.43 5.42 -6.96
CA VAL A 76 4.71 6.13 -5.89
C VAL A 76 5.70 6.75 -4.92
N LYS A 77 6.77 6.05 -4.54
CA LYS A 77 7.84 6.65 -3.70
C LYS A 77 8.59 7.76 -4.42
N GLU A 78 8.75 7.71 -5.74
CA GLU A 78 9.27 8.85 -6.51
C GLU A 78 8.33 10.08 -6.43
N LEU A 79 6.99 9.92 -6.39
CA LEU A 79 6.09 11.03 -6.08
C LEU A 79 6.25 11.52 -4.64
N VAL A 80 6.42 10.59 -3.69
CA VAL A 80 6.71 10.93 -2.28
C VAL A 80 7.99 11.77 -2.20
N SER A 81 9.02 11.42 -2.95
CA SER A 81 10.29 12.15 -3.07
C SER A 81 10.13 13.60 -3.53
N ARG A 82 9.05 13.89 -4.26
CA ARG A 82 8.70 15.22 -4.77
C ARG A 82 7.73 15.96 -3.85
N SER A 83 7.51 15.46 -2.65
CA SER A 83 6.64 16.04 -1.63
C SER A 83 5.15 16.07 -2.02
N ILE A 84 4.65 15.02 -2.68
CA ILE A 84 3.23 14.89 -3.03
C ILE A 84 2.34 14.91 -1.78
N LYS A 85 1.31 15.75 -1.76
CA LYS A 85 0.38 15.88 -0.62
C LYS A 85 -1.03 15.41 -0.93
N ILE A 86 -1.39 15.40 -2.21
CA ILE A 86 -2.66 14.89 -2.71
C ILE A 86 -2.34 13.94 -3.86
N LEU A 87 -2.63 12.65 -3.65
CA LEU A 87 -2.39 11.61 -4.63
C LEU A 87 -3.66 10.79 -4.80
N ASN A 88 -4.12 10.64 -6.04
CA ASN A 88 -5.17 9.71 -6.40
C ASN A 88 -4.66 8.73 -7.47
N LEU A 89 -4.72 7.44 -7.16
CA LEU A 89 -4.32 6.36 -8.06
C LEU A 89 -5.52 6.00 -8.96
N TYR A 90 -5.36 6.21 -10.26
CA TYR A 90 -6.36 5.97 -11.29
C TYR A 90 -5.95 4.74 -12.12
N MET A 91 -6.61 3.58 -12.03
CA MET A 91 -7.77 3.24 -11.20
C MET A 91 -7.38 2.42 -9.96
N ALA A 92 -7.88 2.83 -8.79
CA ALA A 92 -7.72 2.09 -7.54
C ALA A 92 -8.76 0.97 -7.33
N CYS A 93 -9.93 1.04 -7.98
CA CYS A 93 -10.98 -0.01 -7.99
C CYS A 93 -12.01 0.31 -9.09
N PHE A 94 -12.39 -0.68 -9.91
CA PHE A 94 -13.39 -0.53 -10.97
C PHE A 94 -14.35 -1.73 -11.00
N PRO A 95 -15.68 -1.53 -10.93
CA PRO A 95 -16.66 -2.60 -11.15
C PRO A 95 -16.90 -2.82 -12.65
N PRO A 96 -17.21 -4.05 -13.11
CA PRO A 96 -17.58 -4.29 -14.49
C PRO A 96 -18.86 -3.49 -14.84
N SER A 97 -18.84 -2.77 -15.97
CA SER A 97 -19.98 -2.00 -16.44
C SER A 97 -21.12 -2.94 -16.87
N LEU A 98 -22.26 -2.83 -16.20
CA LEU A 98 -23.53 -3.33 -16.71
C LEU A 98 -24.05 -2.29 -17.70
N SER A 99 -24.16 -2.68 -18.97
CA SER A 99 -24.80 -1.97 -20.11
C SER A 99 -24.17 -0.66 -20.64
N CYS A 100 -23.70 -0.72 -21.89
CA CYS A 100 -23.67 0.33 -22.93
C CYS A 100 -23.28 1.77 -22.55
N ILE A 101 -22.32 1.95 -21.64
CA ILE A 101 -21.55 3.19 -21.52
C ILE A 101 -20.09 2.83 -21.79
N SER A 102 -19.69 2.87 -23.06
CA SER A 102 -18.29 2.68 -23.48
C SER A 102 -18.04 3.44 -24.78
N VAL A 103 -16.94 4.19 -24.84
CA VAL A 103 -16.41 4.75 -26.10
C VAL A 103 -15.88 3.59 -26.95
N SER A 104 -16.01 3.67 -28.29
CA SER A 104 -15.78 2.59 -29.26
C SER A 104 -14.37 1.94 -29.28
N LEU A 105 -13.44 2.37 -28.43
CA LEU A 105 -12.03 1.97 -28.46
C LEU A 105 -11.71 0.74 -27.59
N THR A 106 -12.61 0.33 -26.69
CA THR A 106 -12.32 -0.61 -25.60
C THR A 106 -13.31 -1.77 -25.51
N ARG A 107 -12.84 -2.94 -25.06
CA ARG A 107 -13.62 -4.17 -24.94
C ARG A 107 -14.89 -3.97 -24.09
N ARG A 108 -15.80 -4.96 -24.10
CA ARG A 108 -16.88 -5.07 -23.10
C ARG A 108 -16.28 -5.42 -21.74
N ILE A 109 -15.48 -4.49 -21.22
CA ILE A 109 -14.85 -4.23 -19.92
C ILE A 109 -14.20 -2.83 -20.16
N ASP A 110 -14.78 -1.79 -19.53
CA ASP A 110 -14.45 -0.32 -19.57
C ASP A 110 -15.42 0.54 -20.46
N VAL A 111 -15.90 1.76 -20.09
CA VAL A 111 -15.18 3.06 -20.19
C VAL A 111 -16.08 4.32 -19.87
N TRP A 112 -15.49 5.38 -19.24
CA TRP A 112 -15.69 6.86 -19.43
C TRP A 112 -16.10 7.83 -18.28
N ARG A 113 -15.78 9.13 -18.54
CA ARG A 113 -15.72 10.36 -17.73
C ARG A 113 -16.97 11.28 -17.84
N ASP A 114 -16.97 12.33 -17.01
CA ASP A 114 -17.70 13.61 -17.07
C ASP A 114 -19.24 13.67 -16.86
N LYS A 115 -19.62 14.02 -15.61
CA LYS A 115 -20.21 15.33 -15.30
C LYS A 115 -19.69 15.82 -13.94
N LEU A 116 -18.67 16.70 -13.94
CA LEU A 116 -18.29 17.47 -12.75
C LEU A 116 -19.28 18.65 -12.60
N GLY A 117 -20.23 18.49 -11.69
CA GLY A 117 -20.95 19.61 -11.08
C GLY A 117 -20.08 20.29 -10.03
N GLN A 118 -20.05 21.61 -10.06
CA GLN A 118 -19.32 22.46 -9.14
C GLN A 118 -19.75 22.30 -7.67
N HIS A 119 -18.85 22.71 -6.78
CA HIS A 119 -18.98 22.98 -5.34
C HIS A 119 -18.41 21.94 -4.36
N GLY A 120 -17.43 22.38 -3.58
CA GLY A 120 -17.05 21.75 -2.31
C GLY A 120 -15.57 21.87 -2.00
N SER A 121 -15.21 22.80 -1.10
CA SER A 121 -13.88 22.83 -0.49
C SER A 121 -13.63 21.50 0.25
N LEU A 122 -12.59 20.75 -0.10
CA LEU A 122 -12.21 19.52 0.60
C LEU A 122 -10.77 19.64 1.11
N ARG A 123 -10.63 19.72 2.44
CA ARG A 123 -9.37 19.56 3.17
C ARG A 123 -9.18 18.08 3.49
N GLY A 124 -7.98 17.55 3.24
CA GLY A 124 -7.51 16.28 3.80
C GLY A 124 -7.40 15.11 2.80
N LEU A 125 -6.37 14.29 3.02
CA LEU A 125 -6.05 13.05 2.33
C LEU A 125 -7.12 11.98 2.65
N TYR A 126 -7.92 11.58 1.66
CA TYR A 126 -8.89 10.48 1.79
C TYR A 126 -8.34 9.22 1.12
N VAL A 127 -8.15 8.14 1.90
CA VAL A 127 -7.99 6.79 1.35
C VAL A 127 -9.39 6.22 1.13
N LEU A 128 -9.75 6.02 -0.14
CA LEU A 128 -11.09 5.57 -0.54
C LEU A 128 -11.38 4.13 -0.06
N ARG A 129 -12.58 3.91 0.47
CA ARG A 129 -13.11 2.58 0.85
C ARG A 129 -13.49 1.78 -0.39
N SER A 130 -13.00 0.54 -0.52
CA SER A 130 -13.51 -0.39 -1.55
C SER A 130 -14.78 -1.11 -1.08
N ARG A 131 -15.82 -1.10 -1.92
CA ARG A 131 -17.02 -1.94 -1.79
C ARG A 131 -16.86 -3.20 -2.67
N ARG A 132 -17.18 -4.36 -2.08
CA ARG A 132 -17.38 -5.71 -2.67
C ARG A 132 -16.35 -6.19 -3.70
N PHE A 133 -15.52 -7.16 -3.30
CA PHE A 133 -14.88 -8.11 -4.21
C PHE A 133 -15.90 -9.21 -4.51
N TYR A 134 -16.23 -9.43 -5.79
CA TYR A 134 -17.03 -10.57 -6.22
C TYR A 134 -16.12 -11.79 -6.42
N GLN A 135 -16.49 -12.93 -5.84
CA GLN A 135 -15.82 -14.22 -6.01
C GLN A 135 -16.57 -15.10 -7.03
N GLY A 136 -15.78 -15.78 -7.87
CA GLY A 136 -16.12 -16.99 -8.60
C GLY A 136 -14.83 -17.55 -9.20
N GLU A 137 -14.48 -18.80 -8.88
CA GLU A 137 -13.29 -19.49 -9.38
C GLU A 137 -13.67 -20.49 -10.49
N PRO A 138 -13.44 -20.20 -11.79
CA PRO A 138 -13.43 -21.23 -12.82
C PRO A 138 -12.04 -21.87 -12.89
N ARG A 139 -11.98 -23.20 -13.00
CA ARG A 139 -10.75 -23.94 -13.30
C ARG A 139 -10.71 -24.28 -14.80
N ASP A 140 -9.53 -24.30 -15.40
CA ASP A 140 -9.38 -24.80 -16.77
C ASP A 140 -9.17 -26.33 -16.82
N ARG A 141 -9.04 -26.90 -18.02
CA ARG A 141 -8.91 -28.34 -18.26
C ARG A 141 -7.54 -28.92 -17.84
N SER A 142 -6.59 -28.10 -17.40
CA SER A 142 -5.27 -28.52 -16.92
C SER A 142 -5.20 -28.64 -15.40
N GLY A 143 -6.23 -28.16 -14.68
CA GLY A 143 -6.24 -28.14 -13.21
C GLY A 143 -5.46 -26.96 -12.60
N GLU A 144 -4.92 -26.06 -13.43
CA GLU A 144 -4.38 -24.78 -12.96
C GLU A 144 -5.51 -23.81 -12.58
N VAL A 145 -5.25 -23.03 -11.52
CA VAL A 145 -6.16 -21.99 -11.03
C VAL A 145 -6.11 -20.82 -12.01
N VAL A 146 -7.02 -20.81 -12.98
CA VAL A 146 -7.24 -19.65 -13.86
C VAL A 146 -8.26 -18.74 -13.18
N THR A 147 -7.80 -17.83 -12.32
CA THR A 147 -8.68 -16.77 -11.83
C THR A 147 -9.10 -15.92 -13.02
N SER A 148 -10.39 -15.96 -13.40
CA SER A 148 -10.94 -14.86 -14.18
C SER A 148 -10.73 -13.58 -13.36
N TYR A 149 -10.18 -12.54 -14.00
CA TYR A 149 -9.64 -11.30 -13.43
C TYR A 149 -8.21 -11.47 -12.87
N GLY A 150 -7.24 -10.72 -13.41
CA GLY A 150 -5.84 -10.52 -12.98
C GLY A 150 -5.65 -9.97 -11.56
N THR A 151 -6.37 -10.58 -10.63
CA THR A 151 -6.56 -10.20 -9.24
C THR A 151 -5.31 -10.40 -8.41
N GLN A 152 -4.47 -11.40 -8.71
CA GLN A 152 -3.33 -11.69 -7.85
C GLN A 152 -2.24 -10.61 -7.97
N GLN A 153 -1.88 -10.19 -9.20
CA GLN A 153 -0.85 -9.18 -9.40
C GLN A 153 -1.33 -7.76 -9.08
N TRP A 154 -2.60 -7.47 -9.38
CA TRP A 154 -3.25 -6.23 -8.96
C TRP A 154 -3.39 -6.16 -7.42
N ALA A 155 -3.71 -7.29 -6.76
CA ALA A 155 -3.72 -7.37 -5.30
C ALA A 155 -2.35 -7.10 -4.68
N TYR A 156 -1.24 -7.49 -5.33
CA TYR A 156 0.10 -7.14 -4.84
C TYR A 156 0.40 -5.64 -4.97
N GLY A 157 0.01 -4.99 -6.08
CA GLY A 157 0.09 -3.52 -6.21
C GLY A 157 -0.70 -2.80 -5.11
N VAL A 158 -1.94 -3.24 -4.86
CA VAL A 158 -2.77 -2.73 -3.76
C VAL A 158 -2.15 -3.01 -2.39
N CYS A 159 -1.52 -4.17 -2.18
CA CYS A 159 -0.84 -4.50 -0.92
C CYS A 159 0.40 -3.63 -0.69
N GLU A 160 1.16 -3.28 -1.72
CA GLU A 160 2.28 -2.34 -1.60
C GLU A 160 1.78 -0.93 -1.26
N ALA A 161 0.75 -0.42 -1.96
CA ALA A 161 0.14 0.86 -1.60
C ALA A 161 -0.41 0.87 -0.16
N LYS A 162 -0.92 -0.28 0.31
CA LYS A 162 -1.41 -0.46 1.69
C LYS A 162 -0.31 -0.34 2.74
N ILE A 163 0.96 -0.64 2.45
CA ILE A 163 2.04 -0.47 3.42
C ILE A 163 2.65 0.94 3.37
N GLU A 164 2.56 1.64 2.24
CA GLU A 164 3.00 3.04 2.10
C GLU A 164 2.03 4.06 2.73
N ALA A 165 0.72 3.84 2.65
CA ALA A 165 -0.27 4.81 3.16
C ALA A 165 -0.25 4.98 4.70
N PRO A 166 -0.15 3.91 5.52
CA PRO A 166 0.00 4.02 6.97
C PRO A 166 1.29 4.74 7.38
N PHE A 167 2.37 4.59 6.61
CA PHE A 167 3.62 5.32 6.83
C PHE A 167 3.41 6.82 6.71
N LEU A 168 2.82 7.28 5.61
CA LEU A 168 2.55 8.71 5.38
C LEU A 168 1.61 9.28 6.45
N ARG A 169 0.60 8.50 6.89
CA ARG A 169 -0.30 8.88 7.99
C ARG A 169 0.41 8.93 9.35
N ALA A 170 1.42 8.10 9.59
CA ALA A 170 2.22 8.13 10.80
C ALA A 170 3.32 9.20 10.77
N SER A 171 3.57 9.80 9.61
CA SER A 171 4.69 10.72 9.36
C SER A 171 4.24 12.16 9.19
N GLY A 172 3.67 12.77 10.24
CA GLY A 172 3.20 14.17 10.18
C GLY A 172 4.25 15.17 9.69
N ALA A 173 5.53 14.96 10.05
CA ALA A 173 6.65 15.80 9.61
C ALA A 173 6.84 15.81 8.08
N TYR A 174 6.37 14.79 7.36
CA TYR A 174 6.40 14.77 5.90
C TYR A 174 5.59 15.90 5.29
N LEU A 175 4.48 16.31 5.91
CA LEU A 175 3.56 17.32 5.36
C LEU A 175 4.22 18.69 5.16
N THR A 176 5.20 19.03 6.00
CA THR A 176 5.95 20.29 5.95
C THR A 176 7.36 20.12 5.40
N ALA A 177 7.79 18.90 5.06
CA ALA A 177 9.12 18.64 4.55
C ALA A 177 9.25 19.07 3.08
N ILE A 178 10.38 19.69 2.74
CA ILE A 178 10.67 20.24 1.42
C ILE A 178 11.69 19.35 0.71
N PRO A 179 11.41 18.89 -0.52
CA PRO A 179 12.32 18.04 -1.27
C PRO A 179 13.50 18.87 -1.81
N GLN A 180 14.70 18.30 -1.79
CA GLN A 180 15.88 18.91 -2.40
C GLN A 180 16.20 18.24 -3.74
N ASN A 181 17.26 18.73 -4.39
CA ASN A 181 17.77 18.12 -5.60
C ASN A 181 18.24 16.69 -5.35
N ALA A 182 18.03 15.84 -6.35
CA ALA A 182 18.50 14.48 -6.29
C ALA A 182 20.01 14.40 -6.46
N THR A 183 20.61 13.40 -5.83
CA THR A 183 22.06 13.18 -5.81
C THR A 183 22.37 11.68 -5.81
N SER A 184 23.49 11.30 -6.40
CA SER A 184 24.01 9.92 -6.41
C SER A 184 25.37 9.81 -5.71
N THR A 185 25.83 10.88 -5.06
CA THR A 185 27.19 10.95 -4.50
C THR A 185 27.23 11.41 -3.03
N GLU A 186 26.19 12.06 -2.53
CA GLU A 186 26.22 12.66 -1.19
C GLU A 186 25.78 11.68 -0.09
N PHE A 187 24.62 11.05 -0.28
CA PHE A 187 23.99 10.21 0.76
C PHE A 187 24.24 8.72 0.58
N VAL A 188 24.75 8.27 -0.56
CA VAL A 188 24.98 6.86 -0.86
C VAL A 188 26.42 6.63 -1.31
N SER A 189 26.96 5.45 -1.01
CA SER A 189 28.34 5.07 -1.35
C SER A 189 28.56 4.60 -2.80
N THR A 190 27.53 4.62 -3.64
CA THR A 190 27.59 4.14 -5.04
C THR A 190 26.76 5.04 -5.97
N PRO A 191 27.26 5.36 -7.18
CA PRO A 191 26.50 6.13 -8.18
C PRO A 191 25.34 5.34 -8.81
N ASP A 192 25.29 4.03 -8.61
CA ASP A 192 24.22 3.17 -9.11
C ASP A 192 22.86 3.48 -8.46
N LEU A 193 22.89 4.19 -7.33
CA LEU A 193 21.72 4.63 -6.58
C LEU A 193 21.59 6.15 -6.62
N ARG A 194 20.35 6.61 -6.66
CA ARG A 194 19.96 8.00 -6.57
C ARG A 194 19.11 8.21 -5.33
N VAL A 195 19.40 9.30 -4.61
CA VAL A 195 18.68 9.72 -3.41
C VAL A 195 18.06 11.09 -3.61
N VAL A 196 16.82 11.24 -3.15
CA VAL A 196 16.16 12.54 -2.99
C VAL A 196 15.91 12.75 -1.51
N PRO A 197 16.62 13.69 -0.86
CA PRO A 197 16.34 14.02 0.53
C PRO A 197 15.15 14.99 0.61
N ILE A 198 14.28 14.76 1.58
CA ILE A 198 13.13 15.61 1.91
C ILE A 198 13.35 16.11 3.32
N VAL A 199 13.56 17.42 3.45
CA VAL A 199 14.05 18.05 4.66
C VAL A 199 12.89 18.72 5.38
N GLY A 200 12.52 18.18 6.54
CA GLY A 200 11.67 18.86 7.51
C GLY A 200 12.49 19.61 8.56
N ASP A 201 11.79 20.22 9.52
CA ASP A 201 12.41 20.97 10.62
C ASP A 201 13.34 20.09 11.47
N LYS A 202 12.82 18.93 11.93
CA LYS A 202 13.60 17.92 12.67
C LYS A 202 13.85 16.66 11.84
N THR A 203 12.78 16.09 11.31
CA THR A 203 12.83 14.81 10.58
C THR A 203 13.27 15.01 9.14
N ARG A 204 14.14 14.13 8.64
CA ARG A 204 14.47 14.04 7.22
C ARG A 204 14.08 12.67 6.67
N PHE A 205 13.70 12.66 5.40
CA PHE A 205 13.36 11.46 4.64
C PHE A 205 14.34 11.34 3.47
N TYR A 206 14.72 10.12 3.12
CA TYR A 206 15.63 9.85 2.01
C TYR A 206 15.00 8.79 1.13
N VAL A 207 14.49 9.21 -0.03
CA VAL A 207 13.93 8.27 -1.00
C VAL A 207 15.06 7.78 -1.89
N VAL A 208 15.35 6.49 -1.81
CA VAL A 208 16.43 5.82 -2.54
C VAL A 208 15.83 4.92 -3.61
N ARG A 209 16.39 4.94 -4.81
CA ARG A 209 16.15 3.95 -5.88
C ARG A 209 17.41 3.79 -6.73
N HIS A 210 17.45 2.78 -7.60
CA HIS A 210 18.47 2.74 -8.66
C HIS A 210 18.42 3.99 -9.52
N THR A 211 19.58 4.51 -9.92
CA THR A 211 19.72 5.63 -10.84
C THR A 211 19.03 5.30 -12.16
N ASP A 212 19.37 4.14 -12.73
CA ASP A 212 18.57 3.47 -13.75
C ASP A 212 17.38 2.77 -13.10
N TYR A 213 16.19 3.35 -13.25
CA TYR A 213 14.96 2.84 -12.65
C TYR A 213 14.49 1.50 -13.25
N THR A 214 15.07 1.05 -14.37
CA THR A 214 14.74 -0.23 -15.01
C THR A 214 15.52 -1.41 -14.42
N SER A 215 16.60 -1.11 -13.67
CA SER A 215 17.55 -2.07 -13.11
C SER A 215 16.88 -3.21 -12.33
N LEU A 216 17.38 -4.42 -12.57
CA LEU A 216 17.05 -5.63 -11.81
C LEU A 216 18.19 -6.06 -10.88
N ASN A 217 19.27 -5.28 -10.81
CA ASN A 217 20.46 -5.63 -10.04
C ASN A 217 20.20 -5.56 -8.53
N ARG A 218 20.93 -6.39 -7.80
CA ARG A 218 21.12 -6.22 -6.35
C ARG A 218 22.31 -5.30 -6.12
N THR A 219 22.08 -4.16 -5.50
CA THR A 219 23.13 -3.15 -5.25
C THR A 219 23.33 -2.97 -3.76
N SER A 220 24.54 -3.23 -3.28
CA SER A 220 24.94 -2.94 -1.91
C SER A 220 25.36 -1.48 -1.76
N TYR A 221 25.09 -0.88 -0.60
CA TYR A 221 25.42 0.51 -0.32
C TYR A 221 25.49 0.81 1.18
N LYS A 222 26.17 1.91 1.51
CA LYS A 222 26.03 2.61 2.79
C LYS A 222 25.27 3.90 2.62
N LEU A 223 24.47 4.24 3.62
CA LEU A 223 23.70 5.49 3.68
C LEU A 223 24.40 6.47 4.63
N ASN A 224 24.90 7.58 4.11
CA ASN A 224 25.60 8.62 4.87
C ASN A 224 24.66 9.79 5.13
N VAL A 225 24.16 9.96 6.35
CA VAL A 225 23.08 10.93 6.63
C VAL A 225 23.34 11.77 7.88
N PRO A 226 22.96 13.06 7.87
CA PRO A 226 22.94 13.88 9.07
C PRO A 226 21.80 13.47 10.01
N THR A 227 22.13 13.45 11.31
CA THR A 227 21.19 13.21 12.40
C THR A 227 21.47 14.18 13.55
N SER A 228 20.57 14.26 14.53
CA SER A 228 20.81 14.97 15.78
C SER A 228 21.98 14.43 16.61
N ALA A 229 22.47 13.22 16.31
CA ALA A 229 23.66 12.62 16.92
C ALA A 229 24.93 12.81 16.06
N GLY A 230 24.87 13.64 15.02
CA GLY A 230 25.95 13.86 14.06
C GLY A 230 25.73 13.12 12.74
N ASN A 231 26.71 13.20 11.85
CA ASN A 231 26.69 12.47 10.57
C ASN A 231 27.00 11.00 10.81
N ILE A 232 26.14 10.11 10.32
CA ILE A 232 26.24 8.66 10.52
C ILE A 232 26.29 7.96 9.17
N SER A 233 27.20 6.99 9.04
CA SER A 233 27.23 6.03 7.94
C SER A 233 26.53 4.75 8.39
N ILE A 234 25.42 4.40 7.73
CA ILE A 234 24.54 3.29 8.09
C ILE A 234 24.77 2.15 7.07
N PRO A 235 25.03 0.90 7.52
CA PRO A 235 25.02 0.45 8.91
C PRO A 235 26.27 0.87 9.71
N LEU A 236 26.05 1.36 10.93
CA LEU A 236 27.10 1.79 11.86
C LEU A 236 27.79 0.59 12.52
N LEU A 237 27.07 -0.53 12.69
CA LEU A 237 27.59 -1.76 13.33
C LEU A 237 28.40 -2.66 12.38
N GLY A 238 28.55 -2.26 11.12
CA GLY A 238 29.19 -3.06 10.08
C GLY A 238 28.17 -3.70 9.13
N GLY A 239 28.64 -4.20 7.99
CA GLY A 239 27.79 -4.66 6.89
C GLY A 239 27.41 -3.54 5.91
N GLU A 240 26.46 -3.84 5.03
CA GLU A 240 25.95 -2.95 3.99
C GLU A 240 24.43 -3.11 3.87
N LEU A 241 23.75 -2.03 3.50
CA LEU A 241 22.36 -2.12 3.04
C LEU A 241 22.34 -2.69 1.63
N SER A 242 21.20 -3.23 1.20
CA SER A 242 21.02 -3.68 -0.18
C SER A 242 19.70 -3.21 -0.78
N LEU A 243 19.70 -2.88 -2.06
CA LEU A 243 18.51 -2.56 -2.85
C LEU A 243 18.34 -3.62 -3.95
N HIS A 244 17.22 -4.36 -3.92
CA HIS A 244 17.01 -5.54 -4.76
C HIS A 244 16.11 -5.23 -5.96
N GLY A 245 16.73 -5.11 -7.14
CA GLY A 245 16.05 -4.87 -8.41
C GLY A 245 15.15 -3.63 -8.38
N ARG A 246 13.95 -3.75 -8.95
CA ARG A 246 12.96 -2.66 -8.96
C ARG A 246 12.35 -2.48 -7.59
N ASP A 247 13.07 -1.77 -6.73
CA ASP A 247 12.62 -1.35 -5.42
C ASP A 247 13.05 0.10 -5.15
N SER A 248 12.33 0.74 -4.24
CA SER A 248 12.69 2.03 -3.68
C SER A 248 12.38 2.01 -2.19
N LYS A 249 13.20 2.70 -1.40
CA LYS A 249 13.11 2.73 0.06
C LYS A 249 13.01 4.16 0.55
N ILE A 250 12.23 4.38 1.61
CA ILE A 250 12.21 5.65 2.34
C ILE A 250 12.93 5.46 3.69
N HIS A 251 14.18 5.92 3.76
CA HIS A 251 14.92 5.98 5.02
C HIS A 251 14.58 7.24 5.78
N VAL A 252 14.73 7.22 7.10
CA VAL A 252 14.41 8.38 7.94
C VAL A 252 15.52 8.69 8.94
N THR A 253 15.67 9.97 9.25
CA THR A 253 16.45 10.44 10.41
C THR A 253 15.60 11.35 11.29
N ASP A 254 15.84 11.29 12.60
CA ASP A 254 15.14 12.09 13.61
C ASP A 254 13.61 12.02 13.50
N HIS A 255 13.08 10.81 13.29
CA HIS A 255 11.65 10.58 13.13
C HIS A 255 10.98 10.37 14.50
N GLU A 256 10.08 11.29 14.88
CA GLU A 256 9.36 11.22 16.16
C GLU A 256 8.35 10.06 16.16
N ILE A 257 8.37 9.25 17.23
CA ILE A 257 7.47 8.11 17.46
C ILE A 257 6.89 8.18 18.87
N GLY A 258 5.74 8.85 19.00
CA GLY A 258 5.09 9.08 20.29
C GLY A 258 5.93 10.01 21.17
N ARG A 259 6.44 9.50 22.29
CA ARG A 259 7.27 10.25 23.26
C ARG A 259 8.78 10.09 23.04
N THR A 260 9.19 9.36 22.02
CA THR A 260 10.59 9.14 21.67
C THR A 260 10.81 9.37 20.17
N LYS A 261 11.97 9.01 19.65
CA LYS A 261 12.29 9.12 18.23
C LYS A 261 13.18 7.98 17.75
N LEU A 262 13.18 7.73 16.46
CA LEU A 262 14.27 7.05 15.76
C LEU A 262 15.33 8.10 15.43
N ILE A 263 16.57 7.90 15.87
CA ILE A 263 17.71 8.72 15.43
C ILE A 263 17.91 8.52 13.93
N TYR A 264 17.85 7.26 13.49
CA TYR A 264 17.73 6.86 12.10
C TYR A 264 17.04 5.49 11.99
N SER A 265 16.52 5.19 10.81
CA SER A 265 16.13 3.84 10.40
C SER A 265 16.39 3.66 8.92
N SER A 266 17.12 2.60 8.56
CA SER A 266 17.20 2.14 7.16
C SER A 266 16.08 1.17 6.79
N ALA A 267 15.39 0.59 7.77
CA ALA A 267 14.16 -0.16 7.53
C ALA A 267 13.00 0.83 7.32
N GLU A 268 12.06 0.45 6.48
CA GLU A 268 10.87 1.27 6.23
C GLU A 268 9.91 1.15 7.41
N ILE A 269 9.25 2.25 7.76
CA ILE A 269 8.22 2.26 8.80
C ILE A 269 6.89 1.87 8.15
N PHE A 270 6.21 0.84 8.65
CA PHE A 270 4.82 0.58 8.27
C PHE A 270 3.90 1.55 9.02
N THR A 271 3.96 1.55 10.35
CA THR A 271 3.17 2.47 11.19
C THR A 271 3.74 2.53 12.60
N TRP A 272 3.29 3.50 13.40
CA TRP A 272 3.46 3.51 14.84
C TRP A 272 2.24 4.12 15.55
N LYS A 273 1.98 3.69 16.78
CA LYS A 273 0.90 4.21 17.64
C LYS A 273 1.32 4.23 19.10
N THR A 274 0.74 5.14 19.87
CA THR A 274 0.92 5.19 21.33
C THR A 274 -0.35 4.69 22.03
N TYR A 275 -0.19 3.79 23.00
CA TYR A 275 -1.26 3.26 23.85
C TYR A 275 -0.89 3.49 25.32
N GLY A 276 -1.44 4.56 25.92
CA GLY A 276 -1.04 5.01 27.24
C GLY A 276 0.43 5.46 27.25
N SER A 277 1.29 4.77 28.01
CA SER A 277 2.73 5.02 28.03
C SER A 277 3.52 4.23 26.97
N LYS A 278 2.92 3.20 26.36
CA LYS A 278 3.60 2.29 25.44
C LYS A 278 3.50 2.79 24.00
N THR A 279 4.61 2.81 23.28
CA THR A 279 4.63 3.01 21.82
C THR A 279 4.83 1.68 21.13
N LEU A 280 4.02 1.37 20.12
CA LEU A 280 4.24 0.26 19.19
C LEU A 280 4.70 0.83 17.85
N LEU A 281 5.83 0.33 17.33
CA LEU A 281 6.38 0.64 16.01
C LEU A 281 6.49 -0.64 15.19
N ILE A 282 6.18 -0.57 13.90
CA ILE A 282 6.43 -1.65 12.94
C ILE A 282 7.42 -1.18 11.89
N LEU A 283 8.56 -1.85 11.81
CA LEU A 283 9.57 -1.69 10.77
C LEU A 283 9.55 -2.91 9.84
N TYR A 284 9.82 -2.70 8.56
CA TYR A 284 9.94 -3.78 7.60
C TYR A 284 11.06 -3.59 6.57
N GLY A 285 11.49 -4.71 5.98
CA GLY A 285 12.44 -4.75 4.87
C GLY A 285 12.13 -5.89 3.90
N GLY A 286 12.85 -5.94 2.77
CA GLY A 286 12.81 -7.06 1.83
C GLY A 286 13.54 -8.29 2.36
N ASP A 287 13.17 -9.48 1.88
CA ASP A 287 13.86 -10.72 2.28
C ASP A 287 15.36 -10.68 1.95
N GLY A 288 16.18 -11.15 2.90
CA GLY A 288 17.63 -11.13 2.81
C GLY A 288 18.29 -9.75 2.84
N GLU A 289 17.54 -8.67 3.14
CA GLU A 289 18.10 -7.34 3.40
C GLU A 289 18.60 -7.24 4.85
N GLU A 290 19.68 -6.51 5.05
CA GLU A 290 20.14 -6.09 6.38
C GLU A 290 19.69 -4.65 6.65
N HIS A 291 19.22 -4.40 7.86
CA HIS A 291 18.77 -3.08 8.27
C HIS A 291 19.34 -2.69 9.64
N GLU A 292 19.41 -1.39 9.86
CA GLU A 292 19.84 -0.84 11.13
C GLU A 292 18.97 0.37 11.48
N PHE A 293 18.59 0.45 12.74
CA PHE A 293 17.92 1.61 13.30
C PHE A 293 18.57 1.97 14.64
N ALA A 294 18.40 3.22 15.05
CA ALA A 294 18.89 3.70 16.33
C ALA A 294 17.82 4.42 17.12
N VAL A 295 17.83 4.20 18.43
CA VAL A 295 16.95 4.84 19.40
C VAL A 295 17.76 5.53 20.49
N PRO A 296 17.22 6.53 21.20
CA PRO A 296 17.88 7.15 22.35
C PRO A 296 18.31 6.11 23.39
N SER A 297 19.52 6.27 23.94
CA SER A 297 20.06 5.37 24.98
C SER A 297 19.26 5.41 26.28
N SER A 298 18.47 6.47 26.49
CA SER A 298 17.52 6.62 27.59
C SER A 298 16.40 5.56 27.60
N LEU A 299 16.15 4.86 26.48
CA LEU A 299 15.22 3.72 26.46
C LEU A 299 15.80 2.46 27.15
N GLY A 300 17.08 2.46 27.51
CA GLY A 300 17.73 1.36 28.23
C GLY A 300 18.21 0.21 27.32
N LYS A 301 18.30 -0.99 27.91
CA LYS A 301 18.71 -2.21 27.20
C LYS A 301 17.47 -2.93 26.65
N PRO A 302 17.48 -3.34 25.37
CA PRO A 302 16.36 -4.08 24.80
C PRO A 302 16.34 -5.54 25.26
N HIS A 303 15.15 -6.15 25.21
CA HIS A 303 14.98 -7.59 25.17
C HIS A 303 14.35 -8.02 23.84
N PHE A 304 14.60 -9.25 23.41
CA PHE A 304 14.23 -9.76 22.09
C PHE A 304 13.24 -10.93 22.17
N GLU A 305 12.22 -10.90 21.31
CA GLU A 305 11.36 -12.04 20.98
C GLU A 305 11.76 -12.54 19.57
N GLY A 306 12.24 -13.77 19.45
CA GLY A 306 12.72 -14.34 18.17
C GLY A 306 14.25 -14.50 18.12
N SER A 307 14.86 -14.20 16.98
CA SER A 307 16.33 -14.16 16.83
C SER A 307 16.90 -12.84 17.36
N ASN A 308 18.15 -12.88 17.83
CA ASN A 308 18.80 -11.70 18.40
C ASN A 308 19.40 -10.81 17.32
N ALA A 309 19.02 -9.54 17.33
CA ALA A 309 19.68 -8.47 16.59
C ALA A 309 21.00 -8.08 17.28
N THR A 310 21.96 -7.56 16.53
CA THR A 310 23.21 -7.02 17.10
C THR A 310 22.94 -5.63 17.64
N THR A 311 23.40 -5.32 18.87
CA THR A 311 23.19 -4.00 19.48
C THR A 311 24.47 -3.41 20.02
N ARG A 312 24.63 -2.08 19.88
CA ARG A 312 25.72 -1.34 20.52
C ARG A 312 25.25 0.05 20.94
N THR A 313 25.76 0.53 22.07
CA THR A 313 25.48 1.87 22.59
C THR A 313 26.60 2.83 22.23
N TYR A 314 26.22 4.02 21.77
CA TYR A 314 27.08 5.14 21.41
C TYR A 314 26.60 6.38 22.15
N GLY A 315 27.05 6.58 23.39
CA GLY A 315 26.69 7.74 24.22
C GLY A 315 25.17 7.94 24.34
N SER A 316 24.63 8.86 23.54
CA SER A 316 23.22 9.28 23.53
C SER A 316 22.26 8.35 22.79
N PHE A 317 22.75 7.36 22.02
CA PHE A 317 21.88 6.43 21.27
C PHE A 317 22.36 4.98 21.32
N ARG A 318 21.46 4.06 20.99
CA ARG A 318 21.72 2.63 20.81
C ARG A 318 21.35 2.26 19.38
N ALA A 319 22.29 1.67 18.65
CA ALA A 319 22.07 1.10 17.32
C ALA A 319 21.69 -0.37 17.44
N ILE A 320 20.77 -0.81 16.59
CA ILE A 320 20.28 -2.19 16.48
C ILE A 320 20.32 -2.57 15.00
N HIS A 321 21.17 -3.56 14.67
CA HIS A 321 21.33 -4.13 13.34
C HIS A 321 20.66 -5.51 13.29
N TRP A 322 19.85 -5.75 12.27
CA TRP A 322 19.07 -6.97 12.11
C TRP A 322 19.01 -7.42 10.66
N LEU A 323 18.98 -8.74 10.47
CA LEU A 323 18.71 -9.39 9.20
C LEU A 323 17.20 -9.61 9.06
N VAL A 324 16.64 -9.19 7.92
CA VAL A 324 15.24 -9.45 7.59
C VAL A 324 15.05 -10.94 7.34
N GLN A 325 14.05 -11.52 8.01
CA GLN A 325 13.68 -12.94 7.91
C GLN A 325 12.16 -13.05 7.82
N GLU A 326 11.66 -14.16 7.27
CA GLU A 326 10.22 -14.43 7.21
C GLU A 326 9.56 -14.48 8.59
N ARG A 327 10.33 -14.91 9.60
CA ARG A 327 9.89 -14.94 10.98
C ARG A 327 10.05 -13.56 11.61
N ARG A 328 8.94 -13.02 12.12
CA ARG A 328 8.91 -11.79 12.93
C ARG A 328 9.91 -11.85 14.09
N GLN A 329 10.65 -10.77 14.27
CA GLN A 329 11.40 -10.46 15.49
C GLN A 329 10.75 -9.28 16.21
N VAL A 330 10.85 -9.21 17.54
CA VAL A 330 10.34 -8.06 18.29
C VAL A 330 11.41 -7.57 19.25
N VAL A 331 11.65 -6.26 19.23
CA VAL A 331 12.55 -5.56 20.15
C VAL A 331 11.71 -4.80 21.16
N HIS A 332 11.92 -5.11 22.43
CA HIS A 332 11.18 -4.49 23.50
C HIS A 332 12.10 -3.66 24.38
N PHE A 333 11.67 -2.43 24.63
CA PHE A 333 12.11 -1.56 25.70
C PHE A 333 10.98 -1.43 26.72
N GLU A 334 11.22 -0.75 27.85
CA GLU A 334 10.21 -0.60 28.91
C GLU A 334 8.86 -0.07 28.39
N ASN A 335 8.91 0.95 27.53
CA ASN A 335 7.73 1.64 27.00
C ASN A 335 7.68 1.67 25.46
N VAL A 336 8.51 0.86 24.77
CA VAL A 336 8.52 0.81 23.30
C VAL A 336 8.62 -0.63 22.84
N GLU A 337 7.72 -1.04 21.95
CA GLU A 337 7.73 -2.35 21.29
C GLU A 337 7.90 -2.14 19.79
N ILE A 338 8.94 -2.74 19.21
CA ILE A 338 9.30 -2.59 17.80
C ILE A 338 9.22 -3.94 17.12
N HIS A 339 8.27 -4.10 16.20
CA HIS A 339 8.12 -5.29 15.36
C HIS A 339 9.01 -5.16 14.14
N LEU A 340 9.84 -6.16 13.89
CA LEU A 340 10.73 -6.24 12.74
C LEU A 340 10.21 -7.33 11.81
N LEU A 341 9.74 -6.92 10.62
CA LEU A 341 9.03 -7.79 9.68
C LEU A 341 9.75 -7.87 8.33
N TRP A 342 9.66 -9.01 7.67
CA TRP A 342 9.77 -8.99 6.21
C TRP A 342 8.52 -8.39 5.56
N ARG A 343 8.68 -7.81 4.37
CA ARG A 343 7.65 -7.11 3.60
C ARG A 343 6.34 -7.90 3.46
N ASN A 344 6.44 -9.21 3.21
CA ASN A 344 5.25 -10.04 3.02
C ASN A 344 4.43 -10.24 4.30
N ASP A 345 5.06 -10.24 5.49
CA ASP A 345 4.29 -10.21 6.74
C ASP A 345 3.68 -8.83 6.99
N ALA A 346 4.36 -7.74 6.62
CA ALA A 346 3.80 -6.39 6.71
C ALA A 346 2.50 -6.24 5.88
N TYR A 347 2.39 -6.92 4.72
CA TYR A 347 1.13 -6.97 3.96
C TYR A 347 -0.03 -7.58 4.74
N ARG A 348 0.20 -8.35 5.80
CA ARG A 348 -0.87 -8.96 6.61
C ARG A 348 -1.31 -8.08 7.76
N HIS A 349 -0.73 -6.88 7.90
CA HIS A 349 -1.05 -5.92 8.94
C HIS A 349 -2.07 -4.88 8.46
N TRP A 350 -2.89 -4.43 9.40
CA TRP A 350 -3.98 -3.49 9.21
C TRP A 350 -3.94 -2.43 10.32
N VAL A 351 -4.25 -1.19 9.95
CA VAL A 351 -4.41 -0.07 10.87
C VAL A 351 -5.86 0.39 10.77
N LEU A 352 -6.64 0.13 11.82
CA LEU A 352 -8.07 0.41 11.87
C LEU A 352 -8.34 1.54 12.87
N ASP A 353 -8.76 2.69 12.37
CA ASP A 353 -9.23 3.77 13.22
C ASP A 353 -10.63 3.41 13.77
N LEU A 354 -10.86 3.69 15.05
CA LEU A 354 -12.16 3.51 15.69
C LEU A 354 -13.08 4.69 15.34
N PRO A 355 -14.41 4.48 15.27
CA PRO A 355 -15.36 5.58 15.14
C PRO A 355 -15.23 6.60 16.27
N ASP A 356 -15.33 7.88 15.92
CA ASP A 356 -15.44 8.97 16.89
C ASP A 356 -16.71 8.80 17.73
N ALA A 357 -16.60 8.92 19.04
CA ALA A 357 -17.72 8.70 19.95
C ALA A 357 -18.86 9.72 19.76
N ASN A 358 -18.59 10.90 19.21
CA ASN A 358 -19.59 11.97 19.07
C ASN A 358 -20.38 11.87 17.77
N ASP A 359 -19.71 11.57 16.65
CA ASP A 359 -20.32 11.59 15.31
C ASP A 359 -20.29 10.24 14.58
N GLY A 360 -19.65 9.22 15.16
CA GLY A 360 -19.53 7.88 14.57
C GLY A 360 -18.66 7.84 13.30
N LEU A 361 -18.02 8.94 12.91
CA LEU A 361 -17.16 8.98 11.73
C LEU A 361 -15.78 8.40 12.04
N ILE A 362 -15.24 7.63 11.10
CA ILE A 362 -13.87 7.12 11.20
C ILE A 362 -12.94 8.18 10.62
N LYS A 363 -12.18 8.84 11.49
CA LYS A 363 -11.20 9.88 11.13
C LYS A 363 -9.79 9.31 11.28
N PRO A 364 -8.88 9.52 10.31
CA PRO A 364 -7.50 9.08 10.44
C PRO A 364 -6.83 9.70 11.67
N THR A 365 -6.37 8.87 12.61
CA THR A 365 -5.66 9.37 13.79
C THR A 365 -4.15 9.40 13.53
N LEU A 366 -3.56 10.59 13.56
CA LEU A 366 -2.10 10.75 13.43
C LEU A 366 -1.41 10.27 14.72
N GLY A 367 -0.88 9.06 14.72
CA GLY A 367 0.00 8.52 15.77
C GLY A 367 -0.61 8.22 17.15
N LYS A 368 -1.90 8.48 17.40
CA LYS A 368 -2.47 8.48 18.78
C LYS A 368 -3.42 7.34 19.14
N SER A 369 -4.23 6.78 18.22
CA SER A 369 -5.19 5.73 18.60
C SER A 369 -5.83 5.03 17.40
N SER A 370 -5.23 3.92 16.96
CA SER A 370 -5.85 2.97 16.02
C SER A 370 -5.61 1.57 16.54
N ILE A 371 -6.45 0.62 16.16
CA ILE A 371 -6.13 -0.79 16.33
C ILE A 371 -5.08 -1.18 15.30
N ILE A 372 -3.98 -1.79 15.75
CA ILE A 372 -3.04 -2.47 14.86
C ILE A 372 -3.32 -3.96 14.98
N ALA A 373 -3.69 -4.58 13.86
CA ALA A 373 -3.99 -6.00 13.81
C ALA A 373 -3.21 -6.67 12.68
N LYS A 374 -2.75 -7.88 12.91
CA LYS A 374 -2.32 -8.83 11.89
C LYS A 374 -3.45 -9.82 11.67
N GLY A 375 -3.78 -10.16 10.44
CA GLY A 375 -4.82 -11.18 10.29
C GLY A 375 -5.25 -11.48 8.86
N PRO A 376 -6.57 -11.53 8.62
CA PRO A 376 -7.15 -12.15 7.45
C PRO A 376 -6.94 -11.33 6.17
N TYR A 377 -7.47 -11.86 5.07
CA TYR A 377 -7.41 -11.25 3.74
C TYR A 377 -7.83 -9.77 3.74
N LEU A 378 -8.86 -9.41 4.52
CA LEU A 378 -9.30 -8.03 4.66
C LEU A 378 -9.88 -7.77 6.06
N LEU A 379 -9.45 -6.69 6.71
CA LEU A 379 -10.15 -6.09 7.84
C LEU A 379 -10.82 -4.78 7.39
N ARG A 380 -12.14 -4.69 7.60
CA ARG A 380 -12.99 -3.61 7.07
C ARG A 380 -13.19 -2.49 8.09
N ASN A 381 -13.55 -2.84 9.33
CA ASN A 381 -13.73 -1.88 10.41
C ASN A 381 -13.46 -2.52 11.78
N ALA A 382 -13.32 -1.64 12.78
CA ALA A 382 -13.18 -2.00 14.18
C ALA A 382 -14.09 -1.09 15.02
N THR A 383 -14.76 -1.65 16.01
CA THR A 383 -15.45 -0.90 17.08
C THR A 383 -15.10 -1.52 18.42
N TYR A 384 -15.00 -0.71 19.46
CA TYR A 384 -14.72 -1.19 20.81
C TYR A 384 -15.83 -0.71 21.74
N ALA A 385 -16.56 -1.65 22.32
CA ALA A 385 -17.68 -1.41 23.23
C ALA A 385 -17.76 -2.57 24.24
N ASP A 386 -18.22 -2.29 25.46
CA ASP A 386 -18.46 -3.31 26.50
C ASP A 386 -17.29 -4.28 26.74
N ASN A 387 -16.05 -3.78 26.66
CA ASN A 387 -14.83 -4.57 26.78
C ASN A 387 -14.64 -5.67 25.70
N VAL A 388 -15.30 -5.49 24.54
CA VAL A 388 -15.20 -6.34 23.35
C VAL A 388 -14.68 -5.50 22.20
N LEU A 389 -13.65 -6.00 21.51
CA LEU A 389 -13.26 -5.51 20.19
C LEU A 389 -14.10 -6.26 19.13
N HIS A 390 -14.95 -5.52 18.42
CA HIS A 390 -15.71 -6.05 17.29
C HIS A 390 -15.00 -5.70 15.99
N LEU A 391 -14.63 -6.74 15.23
CA LEU A 391 -14.04 -6.60 13.91
C LEU A 391 -14.98 -7.13 12.84
N THR A 392 -14.97 -6.50 11.67
CA THR A 392 -15.56 -7.09 10.47
C THR A 392 -14.52 -7.21 9.38
N GLY A 393 -14.65 -8.25 8.56
CA GLY A 393 -13.65 -8.56 7.56
C GLY A 393 -13.97 -9.81 6.75
N ASP A 394 -13.08 -10.09 5.81
CA ASP A 394 -13.18 -11.24 4.92
C ASP A 394 -11.91 -12.08 5.07
N PHE A 395 -12.07 -13.40 4.99
CA PHE A 395 -10.99 -14.37 5.01
C PHE A 395 -11.32 -15.48 4.01
N ASN A 396 -10.30 -15.93 3.28
CA ASN A 396 -10.40 -16.93 2.22
C ASN A 396 -9.67 -18.24 2.57
N ALA A 397 -9.07 -18.29 3.76
CA ALA A 397 -8.37 -19.44 4.30
C ALA A 397 -8.34 -19.32 5.83
N THR A 398 -8.16 -20.46 6.52
CA THR A 398 -7.97 -20.47 7.97
C THR A 398 -6.75 -19.63 8.33
N THR A 399 -6.89 -18.75 9.31
CA THR A 399 -5.84 -17.77 9.63
C THR A 399 -5.89 -17.31 11.08
N THR A 400 -4.74 -16.90 11.61
CA THR A 400 -4.65 -16.30 12.94
C THR A 400 -4.87 -14.80 12.85
N LEU A 401 -5.83 -14.31 13.62
CA LEU A 401 -6.06 -12.90 13.89
C LEU A 401 -5.30 -12.53 15.18
N GLU A 402 -4.43 -11.53 15.12
CA GLU A 402 -3.62 -11.05 16.24
C GLU A 402 -3.77 -9.54 16.38
N ILE A 403 -4.17 -9.07 17.56
CA ILE A 403 -4.28 -7.66 17.91
C ILE A 403 -3.00 -7.24 18.62
N LEU A 404 -2.24 -6.37 17.97
CA LEU A 404 -0.95 -5.88 18.46
C LEU A 404 -1.09 -4.74 19.46
N GLY A 405 -2.17 -3.95 19.37
CA GLY A 405 -2.44 -2.89 20.33
C GLY A 405 -3.73 -2.12 20.05
N GLY A 406 -4.07 -1.22 20.97
CA GLY A 406 -5.28 -0.40 20.91
C GLY A 406 -6.44 -0.89 21.76
N ILE A 407 -6.23 -1.95 22.57
CA ILE A 407 -7.25 -2.50 23.48
C ILE A 407 -6.64 -2.80 24.87
N PRO A 408 -7.44 -2.66 25.96
CA PRO A 408 -7.06 -3.11 27.30
C PRO A 408 -6.77 -4.62 27.38
N SER A 409 -5.88 -5.04 28.28
CA SER A 409 -5.40 -6.43 28.43
C SER A 409 -6.44 -7.46 28.90
N ASN A 410 -7.63 -7.03 29.29
CA ASN A 410 -8.77 -7.89 29.67
C ASN A 410 -9.87 -7.93 28.59
N SER A 411 -9.59 -7.37 27.41
CA SER A 411 -10.57 -7.31 26.32
C SER A 411 -10.81 -8.69 25.70
N SER A 412 -12.02 -8.86 25.17
CA SER A 412 -12.41 -10.01 24.35
C SER A 412 -12.56 -9.61 22.88
N LEU A 413 -12.79 -10.59 22.00
CA LEU A 413 -12.81 -10.39 20.54
C LEU A 413 -14.09 -10.97 19.94
N SER A 414 -14.63 -10.28 18.93
CA SER A 414 -15.64 -10.83 18.04
C SER A 414 -15.31 -10.49 16.59
N PHE A 415 -15.73 -11.35 15.68
CA PHE A 415 -15.50 -11.21 14.25
C PHE A 415 -16.79 -11.48 13.47
N ASN A 416 -17.17 -10.55 12.58
CA ASN A 416 -18.41 -10.62 11.80
C ASN A 416 -19.66 -10.91 12.66
N GLY A 417 -19.74 -10.28 13.84
CA GLY A 417 -20.85 -10.43 14.78
C GLY A 417 -20.82 -11.70 15.64
N ARG A 418 -19.81 -12.57 15.49
CA ARG A 418 -19.66 -13.80 16.29
C ARG A 418 -18.55 -13.65 17.33
N PRO A 419 -18.80 -13.92 18.62
CA PRO A 419 -17.75 -13.96 19.64
C PRO A 419 -16.69 -15.02 19.30
N LEU A 420 -15.41 -14.70 19.57
CA LEU A 420 -14.30 -15.64 19.40
C LEU A 420 -13.90 -16.20 20.76
N SER A 421 -14.50 -17.32 21.16
CA SER A 421 -14.24 -17.99 22.44
C SER A 421 -12.84 -18.58 22.54
N ASN A 422 -12.17 -18.81 21.41
CA ASN A 422 -10.78 -19.26 21.31
C ASN A 422 -9.76 -18.12 21.44
N ALA A 423 -10.20 -16.88 21.71
CA ALA A 423 -9.29 -15.75 21.87
C ALA A 423 -8.44 -15.89 23.13
N GLN A 424 -7.12 -15.73 22.98
CA GLN A 424 -6.13 -15.90 24.05
C GLN A 424 -5.12 -14.76 24.06
N TRP A 425 -4.74 -14.34 25.25
CA TRP A 425 -3.66 -13.37 25.44
C TRP A 425 -2.31 -14.08 25.48
N LYS A 426 -1.41 -13.68 24.57
CA LYS A 426 -0.04 -14.21 24.48
C LYS A 426 0.93 -13.06 24.26
N ASN A 427 1.96 -12.96 25.10
CA ASN A 427 2.98 -11.91 25.04
C ASN A 427 2.39 -10.48 24.95
N GLY A 428 1.30 -10.23 25.68
CA GLY A 428 0.62 -8.92 25.68
C GLY A 428 -0.20 -8.61 24.42
N ARG A 429 -0.46 -9.60 23.55
CA ARG A 429 -1.26 -9.49 22.33
C ARG A 429 -2.43 -10.46 22.38
N LEU A 430 -3.58 -10.04 21.86
CA LEU A 430 -4.78 -10.89 21.81
C LEU A 430 -4.81 -11.65 20.48
N GLN A 431 -4.87 -12.97 20.52
CA GLN A 431 -4.83 -13.83 19.33
C GLN A 431 -6.06 -14.74 19.29
N ALA A 432 -6.60 -14.97 18.10
CA ALA A 432 -7.67 -15.94 17.87
C ALA A 432 -7.50 -16.59 16.50
N GLU A 433 -7.92 -17.84 16.35
CA GLU A 433 -7.98 -18.51 15.05
C GLU A 433 -9.34 -18.28 14.40
N LEU A 434 -9.32 -17.90 13.12
CA LEU A 434 -10.48 -17.83 12.26
C LEU A 434 -10.46 -19.06 11.36
N VAL A 435 -11.39 -19.99 11.58
CA VAL A 435 -11.51 -21.23 10.79
C VAL A 435 -12.30 -20.96 9.52
N PHE A 436 -11.71 -21.26 8.38
CA PHE A 436 -12.37 -21.18 7.08
C PHE A 436 -12.89 -22.55 6.66
N GLU A 437 -14.18 -22.60 6.37
CA GLU A 437 -14.83 -23.76 5.80
C GLU A 437 -15.24 -23.40 4.37
N SER A 438 -14.65 -24.07 3.39
CA SER A 438 -14.99 -23.84 1.98
C SER A 438 -16.42 -24.33 1.72
N PRO A 439 -17.34 -23.46 1.29
CA PRO A 439 -18.70 -23.89 0.98
C PRO A 439 -18.72 -24.73 -0.30
N ALA A 440 -19.56 -25.75 -0.34
CA ALA A 440 -19.88 -26.43 -1.59
C ALA A 440 -20.70 -25.49 -2.48
N LEU A 441 -20.13 -25.05 -3.60
CA LEU A 441 -20.80 -24.20 -4.57
C LEU A 441 -21.40 -25.07 -5.68
N ASN A 442 -22.73 -25.21 -5.68
CA ASN A 442 -23.46 -25.88 -6.74
C ASN A 442 -23.93 -24.85 -7.77
N LEU A 443 -23.12 -24.62 -8.81
CA LEU A 443 -23.45 -23.73 -9.91
C LEU A 443 -24.21 -24.49 -11.01
N PRO A 444 -25.23 -23.89 -11.67
CA PRO A 444 -25.94 -24.54 -12.75
C PRO A 444 -25.01 -24.75 -13.96
N VAL A 445 -25.17 -25.89 -14.63
CA VAL A 445 -24.47 -26.16 -15.89
C VAL A 445 -25.22 -25.44 -17.01
N PHE A 446 -24.66 -24.33 -17.51
CA PHE A 446 -25.36 -23.49 -18.49
C PHE A 446 -25.77 -24.23 -19.76
N SER A 447 -25.02 -25.24 -20.21
CA SER A 447 -25.38 -26.04 -21.39
C SER A 447 -26.59 -26.96 -21.18
N GLU A 448 -26.95 -27.25 -19.92
CA GLU A 448 -28.10 -28.11 -19.57
C GLU A 448 -29.38 -27.31 -19.35
N LEU A 449 -29.28 -25.97 -19.36
CA LEU A 449 -30.44 -25.10 -19.26
C LEU A 449 -31.31 -25.21 -20.52
N GLN A 450 -32.62 -25.05 -20.33
CA GLN A 450 -33.58 -24.98 -21.42
C GLN A 450 -33.48 -23.61 -22.10
N TRP A 451 -32.55 -23.49 -23.06
CA TRP A 451 -32.41 -22.28 -23.87
C TRP A 451 -33.59 -22.12 -24.82
N ARG A 452 -34.12 -20.90 -24.90
CA ARG A 452 -35.07 -20.49 -25.94
C ARG A 452 -34.38 -19.50 -26.86
N SER A 453 -34.67 -19.61 -28.14
CA SER A 453 -34.22 -18.65 -29.16
C SER A 453 -35.43 -18.04 -29.85
N ILE A 454 -35.24 -16.81 -30.31
CA ILE A 454 -36.12 -16.11 -31.24
C ILE A 454 -35.22 -15.41 -32.25
N ASP A 455 -35.67 -15.28 -33.49
CA ASP A 455 -34.97 -14.47 -34.47
C ASP A 455 -34.92 -13.01 -34.00
N SER A 456 -33.71 -12.46 -33.89
CA SER A 456 -33.46 -11.08 -33.43
C SER A 456 -33.05 -10.17 -34.59
N LEU A 457 -33.24 -10.62 -35.83
CA LEU A 457 -33.14 -9.81 -37.04
C LEU A 457 -34.37 -10.06 -37.95
N PRO A 458 -35.62 -9.94 -37.45
CA PRO A 458 -36.81 -10.13 -38.29
C PRO A 458 -36.89 -9.12 -39.46
N GLU A 459 -36.15 -8.01 -39.38
CA GLU A 459 -36.07 -6.92 -40.37
C GLU A 459 -35.73 -7.39 -41.80
N VAL A 460 -35.03 -8.52 -41.96
CA VAL A 460 -34.63 -9.01 -43.28
C VAL A 460 -35.72 -9.85 -43.97
N SER A 461 -36.85 -10.09 -43.31
CA SER A 461 -37.98 -10.85 -43.85
C SER A 461 -38.83 -10.00 -44.81
N ASN A 462 -39.30 -10.60 -45.92
CA ASN A 462 -40.24 -9.95 -46.86
C ASN A 462 -41.58 -9.54 -46.22
N ASN A 463 -41.90 -10.06 -45.03
CA ASN A 463 -43.14 -9.77 -44.31
C ASN A 463 -42.91 -8.85 -43.10
N TYR A 464 -41.72 -8.25 -42.93
CA TYR A 464 -41.47 -7.29 -41.86
C TYR A 464 -42.22 -5.98 -42.13
N ASP A 465 -42.94 -5.49 -41.13
CA ASP A 465 -43.64 -4.20 -41.17
C ASP A 465 -42.84 -3.17 -40.37
N ASP A 466 -42.15 -2.27 -41.09
CA ASP A 466 -41.35 -1.17 -40.52
C ASP A 466 -42.16 0.13 -40.41
N SER A 467 -43.48 0.12 -40.59
CA SER A 467 -44.32 1.34 -40.56
C SER A 467 -44.27 2.12 -39.24
N ALA A 468 -43.85 1.46 -38.15
CA ALA A 468 -43.63 2.09 -36.84
C ALA A 468 -42.21 2.65 -36.63
N TRP A 469 -41.30 2.48 -37.59
CA TRP A 469 -39.95 3.06 -37.51
C TRP A 469 -40.03 4.58 -37.57
N ILE A 470 -39.11 5.22 -36.87
CA ILE A 470 -38.94 6.67 -36.99
C ILE A 470 -38.35 6.93 -38.38
N GLU A 471 -39.08 7.68 -39.21
CA GLU A 471 -38.60 8.11 -40.51
C GLU A 471 -37.32 8.94 -40.34
N ALA A 472 -36.25 8.54 -41.03
CA ALA A 472 -35.00 9.29 -41.09
C ALA A 472 -35.12 10.45 -42.10
N ALA A 473 -36.10 11.32 -41.92
CA ALA A 473 -36.29 12.51 -42.74
C ALA A 473 -35.31 13.62 -42.29
N ILE A 474 -34.65 14.25 -43.27
CA ILE A 474 -33.72 15.38 -43.07
C ILE A 474 -34.50 16.69 -43.03
#